data_AF-A0A258MS00-F1
#
_entry.id   AF-A0A258MS00-F1
#
_cell.length_a   1.000
_cell.length_b   1.000
_cell.length_c   1.000
_cell.angle_alpha   90.00
_cell.angle_beta   90.00
_cell.angle_gamma   90.00
#
_symmetry.space_group_name_H-M   'P 1'
#
loop_
_entity.id
_entity.type
_entity.pdbx_description
1 polymer ?
#
loop_
_entity_poly.entity_id
_entity_poly.type
_entity_poly.pdbx_seq_one_letter_code
_entity_poly.pdbx_strand_id
1 'polypeptide(L)'
;MSQYALHTVFTDPDQAKAALLGSIGPYCREQWARGVQRLSVRIEPEEDSKSIQQRKYLHGVIYKEIAEQATIAGQKYDLKVWKSYLQERFIGHKWEVLKDPMTGKKKRRKVRVRSEDLGIKAYSKLIEEVTAFAVTDLGVIFSVQNWESYR
;
A
#
# COMPACT_ATOMS: atom_id res chain seq x y z
N MET A 1 14.71 -8.09 -4.99
CA MET A 1 14.09 -7.72 -6.29
C MET A 1 14.96 -8.31 -7.39
N SER A 2 14.38 -9.09 -8.32
CA SER A 2 15.17 -9.74 -9.38
C SER A 2 15.55 -8.74 -10.46
N GLN A 3 16.80 -8.77 -10.91
CA GLN A 3 17.49 -7.79 -11.75
C GLN A 3 16.97 -7.69 -13.21
N TYR A 4 15.80 -8.26 -13.50
CA TYR A 4 15.28 -8.46 -14.86
C TYR A 4 13.75 -8.29 -14.95
N ALA A 5 13.20 -7.27 -14.30
CA ALA A 5 11.78 -6.96 -14.40
C ALA A 5 11.52 -5.95 -15.52
N LEU A 6 10.86 -6.38 -16.61
CA LEU A 6 10.27 -5.47 -17.59
C LEU A 6 9.04 -4.83 -16.95
N HIS A 7 9.05 -3.52 -16.73
CA HIS A 7 7.90 -2.78 -16.26
C HIS A 7 7.29 -1.99 -17.43
N THR A 8 6.02 -2.19 -17.71
CA THR A 8 5.26 -1.43 -18.71
C THR A 8 3.88 -1.12 -18.15
N VAL A 9 3.47 0.14 -18.31
CA VAL A 9 2.14 0.63 -17.94
C VAL A 9 1.28 0.65 -19.20
N PHE A 10 0.07 0.11 -19.11
CA PHE A 10 -0.89 0.11 -20.21
C PHE A 10 -1.96 1.16 -19.92
N THR A 11 -1.95 2.29 -20.63
CA THR A 11 -2.99 3.33 -20.45
C THR A 11 -4.19 3.14 -21.38
N ASP A 12 -4.02 2.36 -22.45
CA ASP A 12 -5.08 2.03 -23.42
C ASP A 12 -4.86 0.66 -24.09
N PRO A 13 -5.90 0.09 -24.72
CA PRO A 13 -5.83 -1.24 -25.34
C PRO A 13 -4.81 -1.35 -26.48
N ASP A 14 -4.58 -0.29 -27.24
CA ASP A 14 -3.66 -0.30 -28.38
C ASP A 14 -2.20 -0.29 -27.91
N GLN A 15 -1.89 0.46 -26.86
CA GLN A 15 -0.60 0.41 -26.18
C GLN A 15 -0.33 -0.95 -25.54
N ALA A 16 -1.34 -1.58 -24.93
CA ALA A 16 -1.18 -2.93 -24.37
C ALA A 16 -0.78 -3.94 -25.45
N LYS A 17 -1.47 -3.90 -26.59
CA LYS A 17 -1.17 -4.74 -27.76
C LYS A 17 0.23 -4.45 -28.31
N ALA A 18 0.58 -3.19 -28.48
CA ALA A 18 1.89 -2.78 -28.99
C ALA A 18 3.03 -3.24 -28.08
N ALA A 19 2.88 -3.11 -26.76
CA ALA A 19 3.89 -3.53 -25.79
C ALA A 19 4.03 -5.06 -25.67
N LEU A 20 2.91 -5.80 -25.75
CA LEU A 20 2.95 -7.27 -25.77
C LEU A 20 3.70 -7.80 -26.99
N LEU A 21 3.44 -7.23 -28.17
CA LEU A 21 4.04 -7.66 -29.42
C LEU A 21 5.47 -7.13 -29.62
N GLY A 22 5.72 -5.87 -29.24
CA GLY A 22 6.97 -5.17 -29.51
C GLY A 22 8.05 -5.40 -28.46
N SER A 23 7.67 -5.66 -27.20
CA SER A 23 8.63 -5.70 -26.08
C SER A 23 8.59 -7.03 -25.33
N ILE A 24 7.42 -7.43 -24.82
CA ILE A 24 7.29 -8.61 -23.96
C ILE A 24 7.56 -9.90 -24.74
N GLY A 25 6.96 -10.05 -25.92
CA GLY A 25 7.15 -11.23 -26.77
C GLY A 25 8.62 -11.47 -27.18
N PRO A 26 9.32 -10.48 -27.75
CA PRO A 26 10.74 -10.60 -28.09
C PRO A 26 11.62 -10.92 -26.89
N TYR A 27 11.39 -10.26 -25.75
CA TYR A 27 12.13 -10.53 -24.51
C TYR A 27 11.97 -11.98 -24.03
N CYS A 28 10.73 -12.49 -23.98
CA CYS A 28 10.48 -13.87 -23.57
C CYS A 28 11.19 -14.88 -24.50
N ARG A 29 11.16 -14.63 -25.81
CA ARG A 29 11.87 -15.46 -26.80
C ARG A 29 13.37 -15.49 -26.54
N GLU A 30 13.98 -14.34 -26.28
CA GLU A 30 15.41 -14.24 -25.99
C GLU A 30 15.79 -14.98 -24.69
N GLN A 31 15.00 -14.83 -23.63
CA GLN A 31 15.24 -15.51 -22.35
C GLN A 31 15.11 -17.04 -22.48
N TRP A 32 14.15 -17.53 -23.26
CA TRP A 32 14.06 -18.97 -23.57
C TRP A 32 15.23 -19.46 -24.41
N ALA A 33 15.70 -18.68 -25.38
CA ALA A 33 16.91 -19.01 -26.14
C ALA A 33 18.15 -19.10 -25.23
N ARG A 34 18.18 -18.35 -24.12
CA ARG A 34 19.23 -18.40 -23.08
C ARG A 34 19.04 -19.53 -22.05
N GLY A 35 18.03 -20.38 -22.20
CA GLY A 35 17.79 -21.54 -21.34
C GLY A 35 16.98 -21.26 -20.07
N VAL A 36 16.34 -20.08 -19.94
CA VAL A 36 15.44 -19.80 -18.81
C VAL A 36 14.22 -20.70 -18.91
N GLN A 37 13.98 -21.56 -17.91
CA GLN A 37 12.92 -22.57 -18.00
C GLN A 37 11.51 -22.01 -17.78
N ARG A 38 11.35 -20.96 -16.97
CA ARG A 38 10.03 -20.40 -16.63
C ARG A 38 10.10 -18.88 -16.54
N LEU A 39 9.15 -18.23 -17.20
CA LEU A 39 8.90 -16.80 -17.13
C LEU A 39 7.47 -16.59 -16.63
N SER A 40 7.25 -15.60 -15.77
CA SER A 40 5.93 -15.26 -15.24
C SER A 40 5.59 -13.81 -15.56
N VAL A 41 4.39 -13.56 -16.11
CA VAL A 41 3.84 -12.23 -16.33
C VAL A 41 2.63 -12.06 -15.42
N ARG A 42 2.59 -11.00 -14.62
CA ARG A 42 1.47 -10.64 -13.75
C ARG A 42 0.95 -9.28 -14.18
N ILE A 43 -0.27 -9.24 -14.70
CA ILE A 43 -0.96 -8.01 -15.11
C ILE A 43 -2.09 -7.80 -14.13
N GLU A 44 -2.06 -6.67 -13.43
CA GLU A 44 -3.06 -6.30 -12.43
C GLU A 44 -3.54 -4.88 -12.71
N PRO A 45 -4.76 -4.52 -12.28
CA PRO A 45 -5.18 -3.13 -12.24
C PRO A 45 -4.13 -2.30 -11.52
N GLU A 46 -3.71 -1.18 -12.12
CA GLU A 46 -2.67 -0.29 -11.56
C GLU A 46 -3.02 0.14 -10.12
N GLU A 47 -4.32 0.22 -9.82
CA GLU A 47 -4.83 0.59 -8.51
C GLU A 47 -4.39 -0.34 -7.37
N ASP A 48 -4.38 -1.66 -7.62
CA ASP A 48 -3.97 -2.65 -6.62
C ASP A 48 -2.46 -2.60 -6.39
N SER A 49 -1.67 -2.41 -7.45
CA SER A 49 -0.22 -2.35 -7.36
C SER A 49 0.28 -1.15 -6.53
N LYS A 50 -0.33 0.04 -6.75
CA LYS A 50 -0.03 1.26 -5.97
C LYS A 50 -0.45 1.12 -4.51
N SER A 51 -1.64 0.56 -4.26
CA SER A 51 -2.12 0.27 -2.91
C SER A 51 -1.16 -0.68 -2.16
N ILE A 52 -0.63 -1.70 -2.83
CA ILE A 52 0.38 -2.61 -2.24
C ILE A 52 1.68 -1.86 -1.91
N GLN A 53 2.19 -1.01 -2.81
CA GLN A 53 3.41 -0.24 -2.56
C GLN A 53 3.22 0.76 -1.41
N GLN A 54 2.11 1.48 -1.38
CA GLN A 54 1.74 2.39 -0.29
C GLN A 54 1.63 1.66 1.05
N ARG A 55 1.04 0.46 1.07
CA ARG A 55 0.99 -0.40 2.27
C ARG A 55 2.38 -0.77 2.74
N LYS A 56 3.26 -1.23 1.83
CA LYS A 56 4.64 -1.58 2.18
C LYS A 56 5.40 -0.38 2.73
N TYR A 57 5.23 0.80 2.15
CA TYR A 57 5.87 2.02 2.62
C TYR A 57 5.38 2.42 4.02
N LEU A 58 4.05 2.50 4.21
CA LEU A 58 3.46 2.87 5.49
C LEU A 58 3.89 1.91 6.62
N HIS A 59 3.92 0.61 6.34
CA HIS A 59 4.31 -0.39 7.34
C HIS A 59 5.83 -0.52 7.52
N GLY A 60 6.59 -0.48 6.43
CA GLY A 60 8.03 -0.77 6.43
C GLY A 60 8.90 0.42 6.81
N VAL A 61 8.45 1.64 6.50
CA VAL A 61 9.16 2.89 6.77
C VAL A 61 8.46 3.65 7.88
N ILE A 62 7.26 4.16 7.61
CA ILE A 62 6.62 5.15 8.48
C ILE A 62 6.40 4.62 9.89
N TYR A 63 5.65 3.52 10.06
CA TYR A 63 5.39 3.00 11.41
C TYR A 63 6.63 2.46 12.10
N LYS A 64 7.60 1.94 11.35
CA LYS A 64 8.84 1.39 11.90
C LYS A 64 9.71 2.49 12.46
N GLU A 65 9.95 3.55 11.67
CA GLU A 65 10.80 4.66 12.07
C GLU A 65 10.16 5.49 13.19
N ILE A 66 8.83 5.62 13.22
CA ILE A 66 8.12 6.18 14.37
C ILE A 66 8.39 5.34 15.63
N ALA A 67 8.26 4.01 15.57
CA ALA A 67 8.49 3.15 16.72
C ALA A 67 9.95 3.19 17.21
N GLU A 68 10.90 3.36 16.30
CA GLU A 68 12.33 3.43 16.60
C GLU A 68 12.74 4.79 17.21
N GLN A 69 12.17 5.90 16.73
CA GLN A 69 12.58 7.25 17.10
C GLN A 69 11.70 7.89 18.18
N ALA A 70 10.37 7.73 18.10
CA ALA A 70 9.44 8.45 18.96
C ALA A 70 9.47 7.93 20.40
N THR A 71 9.61 8.86 21.35
CA THR A 71 9.59 8.59 22.79
C THR A 71 8.60 9.52 23.45
N ILE A 72 7.61 8.97 24.15
CA ILE A 72 6.59 9.75 24.87
C ILE A 72 6.79 9.52 26.36
N ALA A 73 6.98 10.61 27.11
CA ALA A 73 7.21 10.56 28.57
C ALA A 73 8.33 9.57 28.97
N GLY A 74 9.39 9.46 28.16
CA GLY A 74 10.52 8.56 28.40
C GLY A 74 10.29 7.09 27.99
N GLN A 75 9.10 6.74 27.49
CA GLN A 75 8.78 5.40 27.02
C GLN A 75 8.72 5.33 25.49
N LYS A 76 9.33 4.28 24.93
CA LYS A 76 9.13 3.87 23.53
C LYS A 76 8.01 2.84 23.45
N TYR A 77 7.20 2.95 22.40
CA TYR A 77 6.13 2.01 22.11
C TYR A 77 6.46 1.18 20.88
N ASP A 78 5.97 -0.05 20.86
CA ASP A 78 6.17 -0.94 19.72
C ASP A 78 5.35 -0.49 18.51
N LEU A 79 5.70 -1.04 17.35
CA LEU A 79 5.03 -0.76 16.10
C LEU A 79 3.52 -1.05 16.17
N LYS A 80 3.11 -2.11 16.88
CA LYS A 80 1.69 -2.50 16.97
C LYS A 80 0.87 -1.47 17.73
N VAL A 81 1.39 -0.93 18.83
CA VAL A 81 0.76 0.13 19.60
C VAL A 81 0.66 1.40 18.77
N TRP A 82 1.75 1.83 18.12
CA TRP A 82 1.74 2.98 17.21
C TRP A 82 0.73 2.82 16.07
N LYS A 83 0.71 1.66 15.40
CA LYS A 83 -0.27 1.34 14.34
C LYS A 83 -1.69 1.48 14.88
N SER A 84 -1.98 0.89 16.04
CA SER A 84 -3.34 0.95 16.61
C SER A 84 -3.76 2.38 16.89
N TYR A 85 -2.89 3.18 17.50
CA TYR A 85 -3.11 4.58 17.83
C TYR A 85 -3.33 5.44 16.58
N LEU A 86 -2.43 5.37 15.61
CA LEU A 86 -2.48 6.20 14.39
C LEU A 86 -3.69 5.84 13.52
N GLN A 87 -4.03 4.55 13.41
CA GLN A 87 -5.24 4.14 12.71
C GLN A 87 -6.51 4.65 13.39
N GLU A 88 -6.56 4.66 14.72
CA GLU A 88 -7.72 5.19 15.46
C GLU A 88 -7.87 6.69 15.26
N ARG A 89 -6.74 7.40 15.26
CA ARG A 89 -6.67 8.84 15.10
C ARG A 89 -7.07 9.31 13.69
N PHE A 90 -6.60 8.65 12.63
CA PHE A 90 -6.70 9.17 11.26
C PHE A 90 -7.73 8.46 10.36
N ILE A 91 -8.04 7.20 10.61
CA ILE A 91 -8.94 6.41 9.73
C ILE A 91 -10.40 6.46 10.22
N GLY A 92 -10.61 6.50 11.54
CA GLY A 92 -11.93 6.59 12.14
C GLY A 92 -12.82 5.35 11.90
N HIS A 93 -14.11 5.60 11.67
CA HIS A 93 -15.15 4.55 11.62
C HIS A 93 -16.12 4.74 10.46
N LYS A 94 -16.62 3.62 9.92
CA LYS A 94 -17.70 3.57 8.94
C LYS A 94 -19.00 3.07 9.58
N TRP A 95 -20.12 3.47 9.01
CA TRP A 95 -21.41 2.89 9.34
C TRP A 95 -21.68 1.70 8.41
N GLU A 96 -21.84 0.53 9.00
CA GLU A 96 -22.24 -0.68 8.28
C GLU A 96 -23.73 -0.94 8.51
N VAL A 97 -24.44 -1.27 7.45
CA VAL A 97 -25.85 -1.68 7.51
C VAL A 97 -25.90 -3.20 7.55
N LEU A 98 -26.26 -3.74 8.70
CA LEU A 98 -26.42 -5.17 8.92
C LEU A 98 -27.89 -5.53 8.79
N LYS A 99 -28.20 -6.63 8.11
CA LYS A 99 -29.54 -7.20 8.07
C LYS A 99 -29.64 -8.25 9.17
N ASP A 100 -30.57 -8.07 10.09
CA ASP A 100 -30.82 -9.02 11.15
C ASP A 100 -31.36 -10.34 10.53
N PRO A 101 -30.67 -11.49 10.73
CA PRO A 101 -31.05 -12.73 10.07
C PRO A 101 -32.36 -13.31 10.61
N MET A 102 -32.77 -12.95 11.83
CA MET A 102 -33.98 -13.47 12.49
C MET A 102 -35.21 -12.61 12.20
N THR A 103 -35.02 -11.29 12.09
CA THR A 103 -36.14 -10.33 11.93
C THR A 103 -36.18 -9.63 10.57
N GLY A 104 -35.14 -9.79 9.74
CA GLY A 104 -35.01 -9.15 8.42
C GLY A 104 -34.82 -7.63 8.45
N LYS A 105 -34.85 -7.01 9.64
CA LYS A 105 -34.75 -5.55 9.81
C LYS A 105 -33.30 -5.09 9.65
N LYS A 106 -33.12 -3.91 9.05
CA LYS A 106 -31.81 -3.25 8.92
C LYS A 106 -31.42 -2.60 10.25
N LYS A 107 -30.21 -2.86 10.72
CA LYS A 107 -29.58 -2.17 11.86
C LYS A 107 -28.28 -1.53 11.40
N ARG A 108 -27.96 -0.36 11.94
CA ARG A 108 -26.69 0.34 11.65
C ARG A 108 -25.72 0.12 12.79
N ARG A 109 -24.50 -0.30 12.49
CA ARG A 109 -23.40 -0.42 13.47
C ARG A 109 -22.24 0.46 13.04
N LYS A 110 -21.61 1.15 14.00
CA LYS A 110 -20.34 1.84 13.78
C LYS A 110 -19.21 0.81 13.87
N VAL A 111 -18.46 0.64 12.79
CA VAL A 111 -17.37 -0.32 12.67
C VAL A 111 -16.08 0.44 12.36
N ARG A 112 -14.98 0.07 13.01
CA ARG A 112 -13.66 0.63 12.72
C ARG A 112 -13.28 0.29 11.28
N VAL A 113 -12.86 1.30 10.52
CA VAL A 113 -12.34 1.06 9.17
C VAL A 113 -10.94 0.49 9.31
N ARG A 114 -10.72 -0.64 8.64
CA ARG A 114 -9.40 -1.26 8.55
C ARG A 114 -8.60 -0.53 7.48
N SER A 115 -7.29 -0.36 7.70
CA SER A 115 -6.44 0.25 6.66
C SER A 115 -6.49 -0.56 5.36
N GLU A 116 -6.64 -1.87 5.46
CA GLU A 116 -6.73 -2.79 4.33
C GLU A 116 -7.97 -2.58 3.45
N ASP A 117 -9.01 -1.89 3.97
CA ASP A 117 -10.22 -1.52 3.23
C ASP A 117 -10.09 -0.17 2.50
N LEU A 118 -8.97 0.54 2.68
CA LEU A 118 -8.75 1.86 2.08
C LEU A 118 -8.29 1.72 0.62
N GLY A 119 -8.87 2.55 -0.25
CA GLY A 119 -8.38 2.78 -1.61
C GLY A 119 -7.16 3.72 -1.63
N ILE A 120 -6.51 3.84 -2.79
CA ILE A 120 -5.25 4.58 -2.98
C ILE A 120 -5.32 6.01 -2.45
N LYS A 121 -6.37 6.76 -2.79
CA LYS A 121 -6.51 8.17 -2.37
C LYS A 121 -6.57 8.30 -0.84
N ALA A 122 -7.30 7.39 -0.20
CA ALA A 122 -7.39 7.36 1.25
C ALA A 122 -6.07 6.92 1.90
N TYR A 123 -5.31 6.02 1.25
CA TYR A 123 -3.96 5.66 1.68
C TYR A 123 -2.96 6.80 1.55
N SER A 124 -2.95 7.54 0.43
CA SER A 124 -2.09 8.71 0.26
C SER A 124 -2.36 9.74 1.36
N LYS A 125 -3.63 10.06 1.60
CA LYS A 125 -4.04 10.97 2.67
C LYS A 125 -3.58 10.47 4.05
N LEU A 126 -3.74 9.19 4.34
CA LEU A 126 -3.29 8.59 5.60
C LEU A 126 -1.77 8.72 5.76
N ILE A 127 -1.00 8.44 4.72
CA ILE A 127 0.46 8.58 4.74
C ILE A 127 0.84 10.03 5.02
N GLU A 128 0.22 10.99 4.33
CA GLU A 128 0.49 12.42 4.53
C GLU A 128 0.17 12.86 5.96
N GLU A 129 -1.01 12.54 6.50
CA GLU A 129 -1.42 12.93 7.85
C GLU A 129 -0.53 12.30 8.93
N VAL A 130 -0.18 11.02 8.79
CA VAL A 130 0.72 10.32 9.72
C VAL A 130 2.13 10.87 9.65
N THR A 131 2.63 11.14 8.44
CA THR A 131 3.98 11.71 8.25
C THR A 131 4.07 13.10 8.85
N ALA A 132 3.07 13.96 8.58
CA ALA A 132 2.99 15.28 9.16
C ALA A 132 3.03 15.21 10.69
N PHE A 133 2.13 14.43 11.31
CA PHE A 133 2.10 14.24 12.76
C PHE A 133 3.42 13.71 13.32
N ALA A 134 4.05 12.74 12.66
CA ALA A 134 5.31 12.19 13.14
C ALA A 134 6.45 13.21 13.09
N VAL A 135 6.50 14.07 12.07
CA VAL A 135 7.50 15.13 11.97
C VAL A 135 7.21 16.25 12.98
N THR A 136 5.96 16.72 13.05
CA THR A 136 5.60 17.90 13.86
C THR A 136 5.51 17.61 15.35
N ASP A 137 4.90 16.49 15.73
CA ASP A 137 4.58 16.19 17.13
C ASP A 137 5.62 15.24 17.75
N LEU A 138 6.19 14.34 16.95
CA LEU A 138 7.13 13.32 17.44
C LEU A 138 8.59 13.61 17.09
N GLY A 139 8.86 14.60 16.23
CA GLY A 139 10.22 14.95 15.79
C GLY A 139 10.92 13.84 14.99
N VAL A 140 10.17 12.93 14.36
CA VAL A 140 10.71 11.82 13.59
C VAL A 140 11.27 12.32 12.26
N ILE A 141 12.45 11.82 11.89
CA ILE A 141 13.08 12.09 10.60
C ILE A 141 13.00 10.83 9.76
N PHE A 142 12.30 10.90 8.63
CA PHE A 142 12.11 9.75 7.76
C PHE A 142 13.29 9.55 6.80
N SER A 143 13.75 8.31 6.64
CA SER A 143 14.84 7.97 5.71
C SER A 143 14.42 8.07 4.25
N VAL A 144 13.13 7.88 3.98
CA VAL A 144 12.52 7.96 2.66
C VAL A 144 11.32 8.92 2.76
N GLN A 145 11.24 9.89 1.86
CA GLN A 145 10.21 10.93 1.92
C GLN A 145 8.90 10.57 1.23
N ASN A 146 8.93 9.71 0.21
CA ASN A 146 7.74 9.35 -0.56
C ASN A 146 7.69 7.85 -0.85
N TRP A 147 6.47 7.33 -0.98
CA TRP A 147 6.25 5.91 -1.28
C TRP A 147 6.68 5.54 -2.70
N GLU A 148 6.78 6.50 -3.62
CA GLU A 148 7.17 6.29 -5.02
C GLU A 148 8.65 5.89 -5.16
N SER A 149 9.51 6.47 -4.31
CA SER A 149 10.93 6.10 -4.23
C SER A 149 11.18 4.80 -3.46
N TYR A 150 10.19 4.35 -2.68
CA TYR A 150 10.25 3.10 -1.92
C TYR A 150 9.80 1.91 -2.77
N ARG A 151 10.77 1.20 -3.37
CA ARG A 151 10.54 -0.01 -4.19
C ARG A 151 10.92 -1.29 -3.46
#